data_AF-A0A7W1LZK6-F1
#
_entry.id   AF-A0A7W1LZK6-F1
#
_cell.length_a   1.000
_cell.length_b   1.000
_cell.length_c   1.000
_cell.angle_alpha   90.00
_cell.angle_beta   90.00
_cell.angle_gamma   90.00
#
_symmetry.space_group_name_H-M   'P 1'
#
loop_
_entity.id
_entity.type
_entity.pdbx_description
1 polymer ?
#
loop_
_entity_poly.entity_id
_entity_poly.type
_entity_poly.pdbx_seq_one_letter_code
_entity_poly.pdbx_strand_id
1 'polypeptide(L)'
;VKTEARSLVHGPTAMFGAYRVDQEVGKLLLGQPHRMDVLASRAPDDRRAVENSLVKVLSAPDADMEARRRAREALEDYGFVARLSAALLLAPEAYERAAAARSLGELEALSSLPFLLEALYDAEPIVRTQAVTTLGALKQPAAIGALLDMARRHPEMPASLLSRVLSACSLDCMDFDNNSMPEPEMLTVNTAHGLFTGEITKLETSSRVEELPEWLEDEHLTDALTKLESTDAEVRKVAARQLAQFQVQRSVHALSELAANDIEPSVRAAAIASLGDINHESVFASVLIAFADEAREARAAAARAISHLSFDRADAYVRLLDTISPDRLRDVAHACIKGGMAGQAIDRLGSQDRRHSYESFALLSLLAQSNETEPILDAITNHKDYNVRLSAVRLLGLSGQPEVVQQLRHLAVKDGLPEKLRTALLEVVYKIDQSLPV
;
A
#
# COMPACT_ATOMS: atom_id res chain seq x y z
N VAL A 1 29.76 39.53 -16.69
CA VAL A 1 29.14 39.13 -17.97
C VAL A 1 28.13 38.05 -17.64
N LYS A 2 26.87 38.29 -18.05
CA LYS A 2 25.60 37.56 -17.84
C LYS A 2 25.67 36.16 -17.22
N THR A 3 25.02 36.01 -16.06
CA THR A 3 24.45 34.77 -15.54
C THR A 3 23.33 34.29 -16.45
N GLU A 4 23.54 33.18 -17.16
CA GLU A 4 22.48 32.47 -17.86
C GLU A 4 21.61 31.73 -16.83
N ALA A 5 20.39 32.21 -16.66
CA ALA A 5 19.35 31.49 -15.96
C ALA A 5 19.08 30.18 -16.71
N ARG A 6 19.35 29.04 -16.06
CA ARG A 6 18.85 27.74 -16.51
C ARG A 6 17.32 27.81 -16.53
N SER A 7 16.75 27.95 -17.72
CA SER A 7 15.34 27.80 -17.96
C SER A 7 14.94 26.37 -17.61
N LEU A 8 14.27 26.20 -16.48
CA LEU A 8 13.46 25.01 -16.19
C LEU A 8 12.54 24.81 -17.40
N VAL A 9 12.72 23.71 -18.13
CA VAL A 9 11.79 23.33 -19.18
C VAL A 9 10.50 22.91 -18.48
N HIS A 10 9.61 23.89 -18.24
CA HIS A 10 8.25 23.60 -17.82
C HIS A 10 7.59 22.86 -18.98
N GLY A 11 7.26 21.59 -18.77
CA GLY A 11 6.33 20.89 -19.65
C GLY A 11 5.03 21.70 -19.80
N PRO A 12 4.26 21.45 -20.87
CA PRO A 12 3.02 22.19 -21.13
C PRO A 12 2.08 22.11 -19.92
N THR A 13 1.53 23.26 -19.50
CA THR A 13 0.63 23.35 -18.33
C THR A 13 -0.72 22.66 -18.59
N ALA A 14 -1.11 22.53 -19.86
CA ALA A 14 -2.24 21.75 -20.35
C ALA A 14 -1.81 20.91 -21.57
N MET A 15 -2.14 19.63 -21.59
CA MET A 15 -1.88 18.71 -22.71
C MET A 15 -3.12 18.52 -23.60
N PHE A 16 -4.31 18.51 -22.99
CA PHE A 16 -5.56 18.23 -23.69
C PHE A 16 -6.53 19.41 -23.68
N GLY A 17 -6.46 20.26 -22.65
CA GLY A 17 -7.29 21.45 -22.50
C GLY A 17 -8.66 21.13 -21.88
N ALA A 18 -9.19 22.10 -21.13
CA ALA A 18 -10.39 21.93 -20.30
C ALA A 18 -11.61 21.40 -21.06
N TYR A 19 -11.86 21.87 -22.28
CA TYR A 19 -13.02 21.42 -23.07
C TYR A 19 -12.96 19.91 -23.40
N ARG A 20 -11.78 19.39 -23.73
CA ARG A 20 -11.62 17.96 -24.03
C ARG A 20 -11.70 17.13 -22.76
N VAL A 21 -11.12 17.63 -21.66
CA VAL A 21 -11.25 17.01 -20.33
C VAL A 21 -12.72 16.87 -19.94
N ASP A 22 -13.51 17.93 -20.05
CA ASP A 22 -14.93 17.92 -19.69
C ASP A 22 -15.76 16.94 -20.52
N GLN A 23 -15.46 16.81 -21.82
CA GLN A 23 -16.11 15.82 -22.67
C GLN A 23 -15.81 14.39 -22.22
N GLU A 24 -14.55 14.08 -21.91
CA GLU A 24 -14.17 12.72 -21.50
C GLU A 24 -14.64 12.38 -20.09
N VAL A 25 -14.63 13.34 -19.15
CA VAL A 25 -15.27 13.20 -17.84
C VAL A 25 -16.77 12.96 -18.02
N GLY A 26 -17.45 13.71 -18.90
CA GLY A 26 -18.87 13.49 -19.20
C GLY A 26 -19.17 12.08 -19.70
N LYS A 27 -18.33 11.53 -20.59
CA LYS A 27 -18.45 10.14 -21.05
C LYS A 27 -18.25 9.13 -19.92
N LEU A 28 -17.23 9.30 -19.09
CA LEU A 28 -16.99 8.46 -17.91
C LEU A 28 -18.23 8.42 -17.01
N LEU A 29 -18.81 9.59 -16.70
CA LEU A 29 -19.97 9.69 -15.82
C LEU A 29 -21.21 9.00 -16.40
N LEU A 30 -21.41 9.09 -17.73
CA LEU A 30 -22.47 8.39 -18.46
C LEU A 30 -22.20 6.88 -18.66
N GLY A 31 -21.06 6.36 -18.18
CA GLY A 31 -20.67 4.96 -18.37
C GLY A 31 -20.26 4.62 -19.81
N GLN A 32 -19.91 5.62 -20.60
CA GLN A 32 -19.51 5.47 -21.99
C GLN A 32 -18.00 5.22 -22.11
N PRO A 33 -17.54 4.60 -23.21
CA PRO A 33 -16.12 4.50 -23.51
C PRO A 33 -15.50 5.89 -23.60
N HIS A 34 -14.44 6.11 -22.83
CA HIS A 34 -13.78 7.39 -22.68
C HIS A 34 -12.26 7.20 -22.71
N ARG A 35 -11.54 8.31 -22.92
CA ARG A 35 -10.09 8.32 -23.03
C ARG A 35 -9.41 8.39 -21.67
N MET A 36 -8.87 7.25 -21.25
CA MET A 36 -8.11 7.12 -20.00
C MET A 36 -6.88 8.05 -19.96
N ASP A 37 -6.26 8.32 -21.11
CA ASP A 37 -5.06 9.16 -21.19
C ASP A 37 -5.34 10.66 -20.93
N VAL A 38 -6.58 11.10 -21.18
CA VAL A 38 -7.02 12.47 -20.84
C VAL A 38 -7.24 12.58 -19.32
N LEU A 39 -7.89 11.60 -18.71
CA LEU A 39 -8.16 11.57 -17.26
C LEU A 39 -6.88 11.30 -16.44
N ALA A 40 -5.93 10.55 -16.99
CA ALA A 40 -4.63 10.30 -16.40
C ALA A 40 -3.59 11.40 -16.69
N SER A 41 -3.97 12.51 -17.34
CA SER A 41 -3.05 13.60 -17.66
C SER A 41 -2.36 14.11 -16.39
N ARG A 42 -1.02 14.26 -16.45
CA ARG A 42 -0.22 14.80 -15.35
C ARG A 42 -0.01 16.31 -15.46
N ALA A 43 -0.53 16.94 -16.52
CA ALA A 43 -0.45 18.39 -16.68
C ALA A 43 -1.30 19.08 -15.61
N PRO A 44 -0.79 20.14 -14.96
CA PRO A 44 -1.44 20.74 -13.80
C PRO A 44 -2.83 21.32 -14.12
N ASP A 45 -3.01 21.95 -15.28
CA ASP A 45 -4.29 22.54 -15.67
C ASP A 45 -5.31 21.45 -16.06
N ASP A 46 -4.87 20.38 -16.72
CA ASP A 46 -5.74 19.24 -17.05
C ASP A 46 -6.19 18.53 -15.77
N ARG A 47 -5.28 18.27 -14.81
CA ARG A 47 -5.64 17.67 -13.52
C ARG A 47 -6.66 18.51 -12.76
N ARG A 48 -6.45 19.83 -12.69
CA ARG A 48 -7.40 20.76 -12.07
C ARG A 48 -8.75 20.71 -12.77
N ALA A 49 -8.77 20.64 -14.10
CA ALA A 49 -10.01 20.51 -14.86
C ALA A 49 -10.73 19.18 -14.56
N VAL A 50 -10.01 18.05 -14.54
CA VAL A 50 -10.57 16.73 -14.21
C VAL A 50 -11.17 16.74 -12.80
N GLU A 51 -10.40 17.20 -11.81
CA GLU A 51 -10.83 17.29 -10.41
C GLU A 51 -12.08 18.16 -10.27
N ASN A 52 -12.06 19.37 -10.81
CA ASN A 52 -13.19 20.30 -10.72
C ASN A 52 -14.45 19.71 -11.35
N SER A 53 -14.32 19.04 -12.50
CA SER A 53 -15.46 18.47 -13.22
C SER A 53 -16.04 17.24 -12.51
N LEU A 54 -15.20 16.41 -11.87
CA LEU A 54 -15.66 15.29 -11.05
C LEU A 54 -16.32 15.78 -9.75
N VAL A 55 -15.69 16.72 -9.04
CA VAL A 55 -16.22 17.31 -7.79
C VAL A 55 -17.56 18.00 -8.02
N LYS A 56 -17.70 18.73 -9.13
CA LYS A 56 -18.95 19.40 -9.50
C LYS A 56 -20.14 18.42 -9.57
N VAL A 57 -19.91 17.18 -9.99
CA VAL A 57 -20.97 16.16 -10.09
C VAL A 57 -21.30 15.56 -8.72
N LEU A 58 -20.32 15.42 -7.84
CA LEU A 58 -20.56 15.01 -6.46
C LEU A 58 -21.42 16.03 -5.71
N SER A 59 -21.21 17.33 -5.96
CA SER A 59 -21.99 18.40 -5.33
C SER A 59 -23.32 18.72 -6.01
N ALA A 60 -23.60 18.17 -7.20
CA ALA A 60 -24.83 18.47 -7.93
C ALA A 60 -26.03 17.71 -7.31
N PRO A 61 -27.14 18.39 -6.96
CA PRO A 61 -28.28 17.78 -6.28
C PRO A 61 -28.97 16.70 -7.13
N ASP A 62 -29.06 16.92 -8.44
CA ASP A 62 -29.76 16.04 -9.40
C ASP A 62 -28.84 14.98 -10.06
N ALA A 63 -27.61 14.82 -9.57
CA ALA A 63 -26.69 13.84 -10.14
C ALA A 63 -27.14 12.41 -9.83
N ASP A 64 -27.09 11.57 -10.87
CA ASP A 64 -27.32 10.13 -10.78
C ASP A 64 -26.38 9.50 -9.74
N MET A 65 -26.92 8.61 -8.89
CA MET A 65 -26.15 7.92 -7.84
C MET A 65 -25.01 7.11 -8.43
N GLU A 66 -25.22 6.55 -9.61
CA GLU A 66 -24.23 5.78 -10.33
C GLU A 66 -23.14 6.68 -10.96
N ALA A 67 -23.51 7.89 -11.44
CA ALA A 67 -22.54 8.89 -11.85
C ALA A 67 -21.68 9.40 -10.67
N ARG A 68 -22.28 9.56 -9.47
CA ARG A 68 -21.53 9.89 -8.24
C ARG A 68 -20.57 8.77 -7.84
N ARG A 69 -20.98 7.50 -7.95
CA ARG A 69 -20.11 6.35 -7.70
C ARG A 69 -18.91 6.34 -8.65
N ARG A 70 -19.14 6.47 -9.96
CA ARG A 70 -18.05 6.54 -10.97
C ARG A 70 -17.14 7.74 -10.77
N ALA A 71 -17.69 8.88 -10.34
CA ALA A 71 -16.89 10.06 -10.04
C ALA A 71 -15.94 9.81 -8.86
N ARG A 72 -16.42 9.19 -7.77
CA ARG A 72 -15.59 8.81 -6.62
C ARG A 72 -14.51 7.79 -7.00
N GLU A 73 -14.88 6.76 -7.76
CA GLU A 73 -13.93 5.76 -8.25
C GLU A 73 -12.84 6.39 -9.12
N ALA A 74 -13.21 7.29 -10.04
CA ALA A 74 -12.22 8.02 -10.83
C ALA A 74 -11.28 8.88 -9.97
N LEU A 75 -11.80 9.54 -8.93
CA LEU A 75 -10.97 10.33 -8.02
C LEU A 75 -9.96 9.46 -7.26
N GLU A 76 -10.32 8.22 -6.95
CA GLU A 76 -9.42 7.23 -6.34
C GLU A 76 -8.42 6.68 -7.36
N ASP A 77 -8.91 6.14 -8.49
CA ASP A 77 -8.11 5.48 -9.53
C ASP A 77 -7.07 6.41 -10.17
N TYR A 78 -7.43 7.67 -10.42
CA TYR A 78 -6.52 8.67 -10.99
C TYR A 78 -5.68 9.41 -9.93
N GLY A 79 -5.72 8.95 -8.68
CA GLY A 79 -4.83 9.36 -7.61
C GLY A 79 -5.10 10.75 -7.04
N PHE A 80 -6.31 11.30 -7.18
CA PHE A 80 -6.68 12.58 -6.57
C PHE A 80 -6.80 12.44 -5.06
N VAL A 81 -7.42 11.36 -4.58
CA VAL A 81 -7.49 11.05 -3.15
C VAL A 81 -6.10 10.86 -2.56
N ALA A 82 -5.23 10.09 -3.23
CA ALA A 82 -3.85 9.91 -2.81
C ALA A 82 -3.07 11.24 -2.73
N ARG A 83 -3.25 12.13 -3.71
CA ARG A 83 -2.64 13.47 -3.71
C ARG A 83 -3.14 14.33 -2.54
N LEU A 84 -4.44 14.30 -2.25
CA LEU A 84 -5.01 15.05 -1.13
C LEU A 84 -4.59 14.46 0.22
N SER A 85 -4.52 13.14 0.35
CA SER A 85 -3.96 12.48 1.54
C SER A 85 -2.50 12.85 1.76
N ALA A 86 -1.70 12.96 0.70
CA ALA A 86 -0.32 13.45 0.80
C ALA A 86 -0.27 14.93 1.23
N ALA A 87 -1.11 15.79 0.63
CA ALA A 87 -1.18 17.21 1.01
C ALA A 87 -1.63 17.40 2.47
N LEU A 88 -2.56 16.58 2.96
CA LEU A 88 -3.00 16.58 4.36
C LEU A 88 -1.85 16.33 5.33
N LEU A 89 -0.88 15.48 4.98
CA LEU A 89 0.21 15.12 5.88
C LEU A 89 1.47 15.96 5.68
N LEU A 90 1.71 16.44 4.46
CA LEU A 90 3.03 16.94 4.04
C LEU A 90 3.04 18.42 3.64
N ALA A 91 1.88 19.07 3.47
CA ALA A 91 1.90 20.47 3.07
C ALA A 91 2.56 21.34 4.14
N PRO A 92 3.43 22.30 3.75
CA PRO A 92 4.20 23.09 4.70
C PRO A 92 3.29 23.98 5.54
N GLU A 93 2.29 24.58 4.91
CA GLU A 93 1.30 25.43 5.58
C GLU A 93 0.17 24.61 6.18
N ALA A 94 -0.17 24.91 7.44
CA ALA A 94 -1.30 24.30 8.14
C ALA A 94 -2.64 24.48 7.41
N TYR A 95 -2.79 25.61 6.70
CA TYR A 95 -3.98 25.89 5.91
C TYR A 95 -4.14 24.93 4.73
N GLU A 96 -3.04 24.56 4.07
CA GLU A 96 -3.05 23.61 2.96
C GLU A 96 -3.36 22.20 3.44
N ARG A 97 -2.79 21.79 4.59
CA ARG A 97 -3.13 20.51 5.24
C ARG A 97 -4.61 20.45 5.60
N ALA A 98 -5.14 21.50 6.23
CA ALA A 98 -6.56 21.58 6.55
C ALA A 98 -7.45 21.60 5.29
N ALA A 99 -7.07 22.33 4.24
CA ALA A 99 -7.80 22.34 2.97
C ALA A 99 -7.88 20.92 2.37
N ALA A 100 -6.78 20.17 2.41
CA ALA A 100 -6.75 18.79 1.95
C ALA A 100 -7.65 17.87 2.77
N ALA A 101 -7.65 17.97 4.11
CA ALA A 101 -8.62 17.24 4.95
C ALA A 101 -10.07 17.58 4.63
N ARG A 102 -10.36 18.85 4.32
CA ARG A 102 -11.72 19.26 3.93
C ARG A 102 -12.11 18.62 2.61
N SER A 103 -11.26 18.74 1.60
CA SER A 103 -11.51 18.16 0.28
C SER A 103 -11.73 16.65 0.38
N LEU A 104 -10.91 15.92 1.14
CA LEU A 104 -11.13 14.48 1.37
C LEU A 104 -12.51 14.14 1.96
N GLY A 105 -13.03 15.01 2.83
CA GLY A 105 -14.40 14.89 3.36
C GLY A 105 -15.47 15.15 2.31
N GLU A 106 -15.29 16.17 1.48
CA GLU A 106 -16.19 16.50 0.36
C GLU A 106 -16.24 15.39 -0.70
N LEU A 107 -15.13 14.66 -0.88
CA LEU A 107 -15.07 13.50 -1.77
C LEU A 107 -15.67 12.23 -1.13
N GLU A 108 -16.01 12.25 0.16
CA GLU A 108 -16.44 11.09 0.94
C GLU A 108 -15.49 9.88 0.83
N ALA A 109 -14.19 10.15 0.70
CA ALA A 109 -13.19 9.13 0.41
C ALA A 109 -12.88 8.29 1.66
N LEU A 110 -13.51 7.13 1.80
CA LEU A 110 -13.29 6.22 2.93
C LEU A 110 -11.85 5.70 3.02
N SER A 111 -11.20 5.55 1.87
CA SER A 111 -9.78 5.22 1.76
C SER A 111 -8.86 6.24 2.46
N SER A 112 -9.35 7.46 2.70
CA SER A 112 -8.58 8.51 3.37
C SER A 112 -8.59 8.43 4.91
N LEU A 113 -9.40 7.54 5.48
CA LEU A 113 -9.61 7.40 6.92
C LEU A 113 -8.29 7.29 7.73
N PRO A 114 -7.30 6.46 7.34
CA PRO A 114 -6.05 6.36 8.10
C PRO A 114 -5.28 7.69 8.18
N PHE A 115 -5.30 8.49 7.10
CA PHE A 115 -4.59 9.77 7.05
C PHE A 115 -5.33 10.85 7.85
N LEU A 116 -6.66 10.80 7.88
CA LEU A 116 -7.47 11.68 8.72
C LEU A 116 -7.32 11.36 10.21
N LEU A 117 -7.16 10.09 10.56
CA LEU A 117 -6.84 9.67 11.93
C LEU A 117 -5.46 10.19 12.37
N GLU A 118 -4.46 10.14 11.49
CA GLU A 118 -3.14 10.71 11.78
C GLU A 118 -3.21 12.24 11.94
N ALA A 119 -4.00 12.93 11.10
CA ALA A 119 -4.20 14.37 11.16
C ALA A 119 -4.87 14.86 12.47
N LEU A 120 -5.47 13.97 13.26
CA LEU A 120 -5.92 14.30 14.62
C LEU A 120 -4.76 14.67 15.55
N TYR A 121 -3.54 14.25 15.25
CA TYR A 121 -2.35 14.52 16.08
C TYR A 121 -1.45 15.60 15.46
N ASP A 122 -1.94 16.36 14.48
CA ASP A 122 -1.17 17.45 13.86
C ASP A 122 -0.79 18.52 14.90
N ALA A 123 0.40 19.11 14.75
CA ALA A 123 0.88 20.17 15.64
C ALA A 123 -0.08 21.37 15.67
N GLU A 124 -0.75 21.67 14.56
CA GLU A 124 -1.57 22.86 14.38
C GLU A 124 -3.06 22.60 14.69
N PRO A 125 -3.69 23.38 15.58
CA PRO A 125 -5.09 23.17 15.99
C PRO A 125 -6.11 23.23 14.84
N ILE A 126 -5.82 24.01 13.79
CA ILE A 126 -6.70 24.14 12.63
C ILE A 126 -6.82 22.82 11.86
N VAL A 127 -5.72 22.08 11.73
CA VAL A 127 -5.69 20.78 11.03
C VAL A 127 -6.41 19.74 11.88
N ARG A 128 -6.13 19.69 13.19
CA ARG A 128 -6.81 18.81 14.15
C ARG A 128 -8.33 19.00 14.11
N THR A 129 -8.79 20.25 14.18
CA THR A 129 -10.22 20.58 14.14
C THR A 129 -10.87 20.12 12.82
N GLN A 130 -10.17 20.37 11.70
CA GLN A 130 -10.66 19.98 10.39
C GLN A 130 -10.67 18.45 10.18
N ALA A 131 -9.70 17.72 10.73
CA ALA A 131 -9.71 16.27 10.72
C ALA A 131 -10.91 15.71 11.50
N VAL A 132 -11.22 16.27 12.68
CA VAL A 132 -12.40 15.85 13.45
C VAL A 132 -13.71 16.13 12.69
N THR A 133 -13.85 17.30 12.07
CA THR A 133 -15.07 17.60 11.28
C THR A 133 -15.20 16.70 10.07
N THR A 134 -14.10 16.42 9.37
CA THR A 134 -14.08 15.50 8.23
C THR A 134 -14.43 14.08 8.64
N LEU A 135 -13.89 13.57 9.74
CA LEU A 135 -14.23 12.24 10.26
C LEU A 135 -15.72 12.11 10.62
N GLY A 136 -16.32 13.19 11.14
CA GLY A 136 -17.76 13.24 11.38
C GLY A 136 -18.61 13.24 10.11
N ALA A 137 -18.12 13.84 9.01
CA ALA A 137 -18.77 13.78 7.71
C ALA A 137 -18.69 12.38 7.10
N LEU A 138 -17.56 11.68 7.27
CA LEU A 138 -17.41 10.28 6.84
C LEU A 138 -18.22 9.29 7.69
N LYS A 139 -18.67 9.70 8.89
CA LYS A 139 -19.49 8.92 9.83
C LYS A 139 -18.92 7.54 10.15
N GLN A 140 -17.59 7.39 10.18
CA GLN A 140 -16.97 6.08 10.35
C GLN A 140 -16.86 5.69 11.83
N PRO A 141 -17.42 4.53 12.26
CA PRO A 141 -17.32 4.06 13.65
C PRO A 141 -15.88 3.80 14.09
N ALA A 142 -15.00 3.41 13.15
CA ALA A 142 -13.57 3.19 13.41
C ALA A 142 -12.84 4.43 13.94
N ALA A 143 -13.39 5.64 13.72
CA ALA A 143 -12.81 6.88 14.22
C ALA A 143 -13.08 7.15 15.70
N ILE A 144 -14.07 6.49 16.31
CA ILE A 144 -14.51 6.76 17.69
C ILE A 144 -13.36 6.62 18.69
N GLY A 145 -12.54 5.58 18.57
CA GLY A 145 -11.41 5.33 19.47
C GLY A 145 -10.39 6.47 19.45
N ALA A 146 -10.01 6.92 18.26
CA ALA A 146 -9.06 8.00 18.07
C ALA A 146 -9.63 9.35 18.53
N LEU A 147 -10.91 9.61 18.27
CA LEU A 147 -11.61 10.82 18.73
C LEU A 147 -11.67 10.90 20.27
N LEU A 148 -11.86 9.78 20.96
CA LEU A 148 -11.88 9.71 22.43
C LEU A 148 -10.48 9.85 23.06
N ASP A 149 -9.43 9.39 22.39
CA ASP A 149 -8.04 9.60 22.82
C ASP A 149 -7.61 11.06 22.58
N MET A 150 -7.95 11.61 21.41
CA MET A 150 -7.77 13.01 21.06
C MET A 150 -8.43 13.96 22.07
N ALA A 151 -9.69 13.70 22.43
CA ALA A 151 -10.43 14.47 23.43
C ALA A 151 -9.74 14.50 24.82
N ARG A 152 -8.97 13.45 25.15
CA ARG A 152 -8.22 13.37 26.42
C ARG A 152 -6.91 14.14 26.37
N ARG A 153 -6.22 14.13 25.23
CA ARG A 153 -4.91 14.78 25.06
C ARG A 153 -5.01 16.28 24.78
N HIS A 154 -6.10 16.72 24.16
CA HIS A 154 -6.29 18.08 23.69
C HIS A 154 -7.59 18.69 24.26
N PRO A 155 -7.60 19.10 25.55
CA PRO A 155 -8.78 19.68 26.20
C PRO A 155 -9.22 21.03 25.60
N GLU A 156 -8.37 21.66 24.78
CA GLU A 156 -8.70 22.86 24.01
C GLU A 156 -9.74 22.60 22.89
N MET A 157 -9.99 21.33 22.53
CA MET A 157 -10.96 20.98 21.51
C MET A 157 -12.40 21.24 21.99
N PRO A 158 -13.25 21.85 21.16
CA PRO A 158 -14.62 22.16 21.56
C PRO A 158 -15.44 20.89 21.79
N ALA A 159 -15.86 20.68 23.05
CA ALA A 159 -16.63 19.51 23.46
C ALA A 159 -17.94 19.33 22.67
N SER A 160 -18.57 20.42 22.21
CA SER A 160 -19.75 20.41 21.35
C SER A 160 -19.51 19.84 19.95
N LEU A 161 -18.29 20.02 19.42
CA LEU A 161 -17.89 19.48 18.13
C LEU A 161 -17.61 17.98 18.25
N LEU A 162 -16.87 17.58 19.29
CA LEU A 162 -16.58 16.17 19.57
C LEU A 162 -17.86 15.38 19.87
N SER A 163 -18.78 15.91 20.67
CA SER A 163 -20.05 15.23 20.97
C SER A 163 -20.91 15.03 19.72
N ARG A 164 -20.98 16.04 18.84
CA ARG A 164 -21.69 15.93 17.56
C ARG A 164 -21.07 14.89 16.64
N VAL A 165 -19.74 14.87 16.53
CA VAL A 165 -19.02 13.92 15.67
C VAL A 165 -19.11 12.50 16.21
N LEU A 166 -18.92 12.30 17.51
CA LEU A 166 -19.10 10.98 18.14
C LEU A 166 -20.54 10.47 17.98
N SER A 167 -21.53 11.37 18.09
CA SER A 167 -22.94 11.04 17.81
C SER A 167 -23.13 10.62 16.36
N ALA A 168 -22.58 11.37 15.40
CA ALA A 168 -22.66 11.05 13.97
C ALA A 168 -21.97 9.72 13.60
N CYS A 169 -20.84 9.39 14.24
CA CYS A 169 -20.16 8.10 14.08
C CYS A 169 -20.85 6.93 14.80
N SER A 170 -21.74 7.21 15.76
CA SER A 170 -22.38 6.21 16.62
C SER A 170 -23.79 5.79 16.16
N LEU A 171 -24.46 6.57 15.29
CA LEU A 171 -25.92 6.43 15.09
C LEU A 171 -26.39 5.78 13.77
N ASP A 172 -25.53 5.45 12.80
CA ASP A 172 -25.99 4.85 11.54
C ASP A 172 -25.45 3.41 11.35
N CYS A 173 -25.84 2.49 12.24
CA CYS A 173 -25.65 1.05 12.01
C CYS A 173 -26.91 0.25 12.37
N MET A 174 -28.09 0.68 11.89
CA MET A 174 -29.28 -0.18 11.79
C MET A 174 -30.27 0.38 10.75
N ASP A 175 -29.93 0.29 9.46
CA ASP A 175 -30.94 0.18 8.40
C ASP A 175 -30.80 -1.21 7.78
N PHE A 176 -31.47 -2.17 8.43
CA PHE A 176 -31.91 -3.41 7.81
C PHE A 176 -33.02 -3.06 6.81
N ASP A 177 -32.67 -2.80 5.55
CA ASP A 177 -33.64 -2.93 4.45
C ASP A 177 -33.41 -4.25 3.72
N ASN A 178 -33.99 -5.26 4.35
CA ASN A 178 -34.38 -6.50 3.71
C ASN A 178 -35.58 -6.17 2.82
N ASN A 179 -35.39 -6.01 1.50
CA ASN A 179 -36.29 -6.49 0.43
C ASN A 179 -36.00 -5.82 -0.93
N SER A 180 -35.03 -6.32 -1.68
CA SER A 180 -35.15 -6.50 -3.15
C SER A 180 -34.05 -7.45 -3.62
N MET A 181 -34.36 -8.75 -3.62
CA MET A 181 -33.71 -9.68 -4.54
C MET A 181 -34.13 -9.28 -5.95
N PRO A 182 -33.22 -9.00 -6.90
CA PRO A 182 -33.53 -9.21 -8.30
C PRO A 182 -33.35 -10.72 -8.54
N GLU A 183 -34.44 -11.39 -8.88
CA GLU A 183 -34.36 -12.71 -9.50
C GLU A 183 -33.49 -12.68 -10.77
N PRO A 184 -32.90 -13.81 -11.15
CA PRO A 184 -31.93 -13.88 -12.24
C PRO A 184 -32.65 -13.90 -13.59
N GLU A 185 -32.75 -12.75 -14.26
CA GLU A 185 -33.09 -12.73 -15.67
C GLU A 185 -31.85 -13.04 -16.53
N MET A 186 -31.91 -14.23 -17.12
CA MET A 186 -31.13 -14.71 -18.25
C MET A 186 -30.83 -13.62 -19.30
N LEU A 187 -29.56 -13.28 -19.44
CA LEU A 187 -28.96 -13.04 -20.74
C LEU A 187 -27.77 -13.97 -20.90
N THR A 188 -28.02 -14.99 -21.73
CA THR A 188 -27.09 -15.95 -22.27
C THR A 188 -26.00 -15.23 -23.05
N VAL A 189 -24.80 -15.17 -22.46
CA VAL A 189 -23.56 -15.16 -23.24
C VAL A 189 -22.80 -16.43 -22.85
N ASN A 190 -22.75 -17.35 -23.81
CA ASN A 190 -22.05 -18.62 -23.72
C ASN A 190 -20.59 -18.44 -23.29
N THR A 191 -20.32 -18.88 -22.07
CA THR A 191 -19.31 -19.88 -21.71
C THR A 191 -17.93 -19.78 -22.37
N ALA A 192 -17.00 -19.17 -21.62
CA ALA A 192 -15.69 -19.77 -21.38
C ALA A 192 -15.19 -19.39 -19.96
N HIS A 193 -15.43 -20.29 -18.99
CA HIS A 193 -14.66 -20.52 -17.75
C HIS A 193 -14.30 -19.30 -16.87
N GLY A 194 -14.77 -19.11 -15.64
CA GLY A 194 -15.51 -19.94 -14.68
C GLY A 194 -15.62 -19.13 -13.37
N LEU A 195 -16.54 -19.52 -12.49
CA LEU A 195 -16.63 -19.05 -11.11
C LEU A 195 -15.23 -18.99 -10.46
N PHE A 196 -14.77 -17.82 -10.02
CA PHE A 196 -13.57 -17.76 -9.18
C PHE A 196 -13.93 -18.06 -7.72
N THR A 197 -14.11 -19.35 -7.45
CA THR A 197 -13.81 -20.00 -6.15
C THR A 197 -12.46 -20.73 -6.25
N GLY A 198 -11.50 -20.14 -6.97
CA GLY A 198 -10.16 -20.69 -7.12
C GLY A 198 -9.27 -20.24 -5.98
N GLU A 199 -9.03 -21.12 -5.01
CA GLU A 199 -7.91 -21.01 -4.08
C GLU A 199 -6.63 -20.70 -4.89
N ILE A 200 -5.81 -19.74 -4.46
CA ILE A 200 -4.48 -19.53 -5.03
C ILE A 200 -3.72 -20.84 -4.81
N THR A 201 -3.51 -21.63 -5.87
CA THR A 201 -2.89 -22.96 -5.78
C THR A 201 -1.43 -22.94 -6.19
N LYS A 202 -0.97 -21.88 -6.87
CA LYS A 202 0.42 -21.67 -7.31
C LYS A 202 0.76 -20.18 -7.33
N LEU A 203 2.02 -19.87 -7.06
CA LEU A 203 2.63 -18.54 -7.24
C LEU A 203 3.27 -18.48 -8.62
N GLU A 204 2.85 -17.53 -9.46
CA GLU A 204 3.41 -17.35 -10.81
C GLU A 204 3.58 -15.85 -11.08
N THR A 205 4.74 -15.45 -11.62
CA THR A 205 5.01 -14.05 -11.97
C THR A 205 4.32 -13.67 -13.28
N SER A 206 3.67 -12.52 -13.35
CA SER A 206 2.91 -12.09 -14.53
C SER A 206 3.75 -11.56 -15.70
N SER A 207 4.97 -11.06 -15.42
CA SER A 207 5.81 -10.34 -16.38
C SER A 207 7.30 -10.62 -16.15
N ARG A 208 8.15 -10.50 -17.18
CA ARG A 208 9.62 -10.50 -17.03
C ARG A 208 10.11 -9.06 -16.80
N VAL A 209 11.03 -8.88 -15.87
CA VAL A 209 11.65 -7.59 -15.55
C VAL A 209 12.90 -7.43 -16.40
N GLU A 210 13.07 -6.25 -17.00
CA GLU A 210 14.30 -5.89 -17.69
C GLU A 210 15.38 -5.57 -16.66
N GLU A 211 16.51 -6.27 -16.71
CA GLU A 211 17.61 -6.05 -15.76
C GLU A 211 18.27 -4.69 -15.99
N LEU A 212 18.68 -4.03 -14.90
CA LEU A 212 19.46 -2.80 -14.99
C LEU A 212 20.83 -3.10 -15.62
N PRO A 213 21.38 -2.17 -16.42
CA PRO A 213 22.75 -2.29 -16.91
C PRO A 213 23.71 -2.47 -15.73
N GLU A 214 24.63 -3.42 -15.86
CA GLU A 214 25.63 -3.67 -14.81
C GLU A 214 26.51 -2.45 -14.56
N TRP A 215 26.77 -1.67 -15.61
CA TRP A 215 27.75 -0.60 -15.58
C TRP A 215 27.45 0.52 -16.59
N LEU A 216 27.91 1.73 -16.23
CA LEU A 216 27.88 2.93 -17.07
C LEU A 216 29.21 3.67 -16.88
N GLU A 217 29.83 4.05 -17.99
CA GLU A 217 31.08 4.80 -18.02
C GLU A 217 30.78 6.30 -17.84
N ASP A 218 30.51 6.71 -16.59
CA ASP A 218 30.17 8.10 -16.23
C ASP A 218 31.07 8.60 -15.08
N GLU A 219 31.76 9.72 -15.30
CA GLU A 219 32.65 10.35 -14.32
C GLU A 219 31.88 10.72 -13.04
N HIS A 220 30.64 11.19 -13.16
CA HIS A 220 29.79 11.56 -12.03
C HIS A 220 29.34 10.35 -11.22
N LEU A 221 29.14 9.19 -11.85
CA LEU A 221 28.88 7.93 -11.14
C LEU A 221 30.10 7.51 -10.32
N THR A 222 31.30 7.58 -10.92
CA THR A 222 32.53 7.22 -10.21
C THR A 222 32.82 8.16 -9.04
N ASP A 223 32.63 9.46 -9.23
CA ASP A 223 32.79 10.48 -8.18
C ASP A 223 31.76 10.31 -7.04
N ALA A 224 30.51 9.96 -7.36
CA ALA A 224 29.52 9.66 -6.34
C ALA A 224 29.89 8.38 -5.54
N LEU A 225 30.39 7.34 -6.20
CA LEU A 225 30.84 6.12 -5.52
C LEU A 225 32.03 6.38 -4.59
N THR A 226 33.03 7.17 -4.99
CA THR A 226 34.18 7.49 -4.10
C THR A 226 33.76 8.34 -2.91
N LYS A 227 32.80 9.26 -3.09
CA LYS A 227 32.27 10.09 -2.00
C LYS A 227 31.51 9.31 -0.92
N LEU A 228 31.03 8.09 -1.22
CA LEU A 228 30.45 7.22 -0.20
C LEU A 228 31.47 6.77 0.85
N GLU A 229 32.76 6.73 0.52
CA GLU A 229 33.83 6.35 1.46
C GLU A 229 34.26 7.51 2.36
N SER A 230 33.65 8.69 2.20
CA SER A 230 33.95 9.86 3.03
C SER A 230 33.62 9.62 4.50
N THR A 231 34.44 10.19 5.39
CA THR A 231 34.16 10.19 6.84
C THR A 231 32.99 11.11 7.20
N ASP A 232 32.67 12.09 6.35
CA ASP A 232 31.59 13.05 6.57
C ASP A 232 30.23 12.49 6.12
N ALA A 233 29.29 12.41 7.07
CA ALA A 233 27.94 11.92 6.85
C ALA A 233 27.14 12.73 5.82
N GLU A 234 27.33 14.06 5.75
CA GLU A 234 26.60 14.87 4.77
C GLU A 234 27.11 14.64 3.35
N VAL A 235 28.43 14.42 3.19
CA VAL A 235 29.01 14.05 1.90
C VAL A 235 28.46 12.70 1.44
N ARG A 236 28.37 11.71 2.35
CA ARG A 236 27.78 10.39 2.03
C ARG A 236 26.31 10.49 1.63
N LYS A 237 25.51 11.32 2.30
CA LYS A 237 24.10 11.55 1.94
C LYS A 237 23.95 12.16 0.54
N VAL A 238 24.76 13.16 0.22
CA VAL A 238 24.72 13.80 -1.10
C VAL A 238 25.11 12.80 -2.19
N ALA A 239 26.16 12.01 -1.94
CA ALA A 239 26.59 10.93 -2.83
C ALA A 239 25.50 9.88 -3.04
N ALA A 240 24.81 9.44 -1.98
CA ALA A 240 23.69 8.52 -2.09
C ALA A 240 22.57 9.04 -3.02
N ARG A 241 22.20 10.31 -2.87
CA ARG A 241 21.20 10.96 -3.74
C ARG A 241 21.66 11.10 -5.19
N GLN A 242 22.96 11.29 -5.42
CA GLN A 242 23.53 11.32 -6.76
C GLN A 242 23.47 9.93 -7.41
N LEU A 243 23.79 8.87 -6.65
CA LEU A 243 23.71 7.49 -7.14
C LEU A 243 22.32 7.08 -7.60
N ALA A 244 21.26 7.60 -6.96
CA ALA A 244 19.87 7.37 -7.36
C ALA A 244 19.57 7.81 -8.80
N GLN A 245 20.30 8.79 -9.33
CA GLN A 245 20.12 9.29 -10.69
C GLN A 245 20.65 8.31 -11.74
N PHE A 246 21.52 7.37 -11.32
CA PHE A 246 22.09 6.35 -12.17
C PHE A 246 21.33 5.04 -11.97
N GLN A 247 20.46 4.73 -12.93
CA GLN A 247 19.65 3.51 -13.00
C GLN A 247 20.51 2.30 -13.42
N VAL A 248 21.51 1.95 -12.62
CA VAL A 248 22.47 0.86 -12.89
C VAL A 248 22.65 -0.03 -11.67
N GLN A 249 22.96 -1.32 -11.91
CA GLN A 249 23.07 -2.32 -10.86
C GLN A 249 24.14 -1.98 -9.82
N ARG A 250 25.23 -1.35 -10.26
CA ARG A 250 26.33 -0.93 -9.37
C ARG A 250 25.90 0.15 -8.37
N SER A 251 25.02 1.07 -8.77
CA SER A 251 24.43 2.08 -7.88
C SER A 251 23.50 1.43 -6.87
N VAL A 252 22.66 0.50 -7.31
CA VAL A 252 21.77 -0.27 -6.41
C VAL A 252 22.60 -1.00 -5.36
N HIS A 253 23.64 -1.72 -5.77
CA HIS A 253 24.50 -2.44 -4.84
C HIS A 253 25.16 -1.52 -3.82
N ALA A 254 25.77 -0.41 -4.26
CA ALA A 254 26.40 0.55 -3.37
C ALA A 254 25.41 1.17 -2.36
N LEU A 255 24.20 1.51 -2.81
CA LEU A 255 23.16 2.03 -1.94
C LEU A 255 22.59 0.97 -0.99
N SER A 256 22.48 -0.28 -1.42
CA SER A 256 22.08 -1.42 -0.57
C SER A 256 23.08 -1.65 0.57
N GLU A 257 24.38 -1.62 0.26
CA GLU A 257 25.45 -1.74 1.26
C GLU A 257 25.42 -0.56 2.25
N LEU A 258 25.25 0.67 1.73
CA LEU A 258 25.16 1.86 2.56
C LEU A 258 23.92 1.82 3.48
N ALA A 259 22.78 1.36 2.96
CA ALA A 259 21.55 1.21 3.73
C ALA A 259 21.67 0.18 4.85
N ALA A 260 22.47 -0.88 4.68
CA ALA A 260 22.64 -1.94 5.67
C ALA A 260 23.72 -1.60 6.72
N ASN A 261 24.82 -0.97 6.30
CA ASN A 261 26.06 -0.98 7.08
C ASN A 261 26.51 0.41 7.58
N ASP A 262 25.88 1.52 7.15
CA ASP A 262 26.33 2.84 7.59
C ASP A 262 26.06 3.06 9.10
N ILE A 263 27.07 3.60 9.79
CA ILE A 263 27.02 3.90 11.23
C ILE A 263 25.91 4.91 11.53
N GLU A 264 25.70 5.88 10.65
CA GLU A 264 24.82 7.02 10.87
C GLU A 264 23.40 6.74 10.35
N PRO A 265 22.37 6.73 11.23
CA PRO A 265 20.99 6.46 10.84
C PRO A 265 20.45 7.35 9.72
N SER A 266 20.86 8.62 9.73
CA SER A 266 20.43 9.60 8.74
C SER A 266 21.03 9.35 7.35
N VAL A 267 22.18 8.68 7.27
CA VAL A 267 22.77 8.23 5.99
C VAL A 267 22.05 6.98 5.49
N ARG A 268 21.80 5.99 6.37
CA ARG A 268 21.00 4.80 6.02
C ARG A 268 19.64 5.18 5.46
N ALA A 269 18.94 6.11 6.13
CA ALA A 269 17.65 6.63 5.66
C ALA A 269 17.74 7.31 4.27
N ALA A 270 18.83 8.03 3.98
CA ALA A 270 19.05 8.64 2.67
C ALA A 270 19.34 7.59 1.59
N ALA A 271 20.08 6.53 1.92
CA ALA A 271 20.34 5.41 1.03
C ALA A 271 19.04 4.67 0.66
N ILE A 272 18.20 4.38 1.65
CA ILE A 272 16.90 3.73 1.45
C ILE A 272 15.95 4.59 0.60
N ALA A 273 15.92 5.91 0.86
CA ALA A 273 15.14 6.83 0.02
C ALA A 273 15.65 6.83 -1.43
N SER A 274 16.97 6.85 -1.63
CA SER A 274 17.62 6.81 -2.93
C SER A 274 17.33 5.49 -3.68
N LEU A 275 17.30 4.36 -2.97
CA LEU A 275 16.84 3.07 -3.52
C LEU A 275 15.38 3.13 -3.98
N GLY A 276 14.52 3.81 -3.21
CA GLY A 276 13.12 4.06 -3.60
C GLY A 276 12.99 4.88 -4.89
N ASP A 277 13.85 5.90 -5.07
CA ASP A 277 13.87 6.76 -6.26
C ASP A 277 14.31 6.00 -7.53
N ILE A 278 15.16 4.97 -7.39
CA ILE A 278 15.53 4.09 -8.50
C ILE A 278 14.30 3.35 -9.03
N ASN A 279 13.37 2.95 -8.15
CA ASN A 279 12.10 2.34 -8.52
C ASN A 279 12.26 1.11 -9.45
N HIS A 280 13.19 0.22 -9.10
CA HIS A 280 13.46 -1.01 -9.82
C HIS A 280 13.34 -2.22 -8.87
N GLU A 281 12.92 -3.38 -9.38
CA GLU A 281 12.62 -4.55 -8.55
C GLU A 281 13.84 -5.05 -7.75
N SER A 282 15.06 -4.85 -8.27
CA SER A 282 16.31 -5.22 -7.59
C SER A 282 16.52 -4.48 -6.25
N VAL A 283 15.86 -3.34 -6.02
CA VAL A 283 15.97 -2.60 -4.75
C VAL A 283 15.05 -3.18 -3.66
N PHE A 284 14.08 -4.02 -4.04
CA PHE A 284 12.97 -4.43 -3.18
C PHE A 284 13.44 -5.13 -1.90
N ALA A 285 14.35 -6.09 -2.02
CA ALA A 285 14.89 -6.83 -0.88
C ALA A 285 15.54 -5.89 0.16
N SER A 286 16.35 -4.94 -0.31
CA SER A 286 17.04 -3.98 0.57
C SER A 286 16.06 -3.03 1.25
N VAL A 287 15.00 -2.61 0.55
CA VAL A 287 13.94 -1.80 1.14
C VAL A 287 13.16 -2.59 2.20
N LEU A 288 12.86 -3.87 1.96
CA LEU A 288 12.19 -4.73 2.95
C LEU A 288 13.04 -4.92 4.21
N ILE A 289 14.33 -5.19 4.06
CA ILE A 289 15.26 -5.34 5.20
C ILE A 289 15.26 -4.08 6.09
N ALA A 290 15.17 -2.89 5.49
CA ALA A 290 15.16 -1.63 6.21
C ALA A 290 13.93 -1.41 7.13
N PHE A 291 12.85 -2.19 7.02
CA PHE A 291 11.75 -2.16 8.00
C PHE A 291 12.16 -2.67 9.38
N ALA A 292 13.22 -3.47 9.46
CA ALA A 292 13.79 -3.95 10.71
C ALA A 292 14.91 -3.05 11.28
N ASP A 293 15.25 -1.93 10.62
CA ASP A 293 16.30 -1.03 11.08
C ASP A 293 16.01 -0.54 12.52
N GLU A 294 17.07 -0.42 13.32
CA GLU A 294 16.97 0.05 14.70
C GLU A 294 16.49 1.51 14.77
N ALA A 295 16.90 2.31 13.80
CA ALA A 295 16.56 3.72 13.73
C ALA A 295 15.16 3.96 13.16
N ARG A 296 14.45 4.92 13.76
CA ARG A 296 13.12 5.31 13.30
C ARG A 296 13.16 5.96 11.92
N GLU A 297 14.18 6.77 11.61
CA GLU A 297 14.26 7.47 10.32
C GLU A 297 14.44 6.49 9.15
N ALA A 298 15.25 5.45 9.34
CA ALA A 298 15.48 4.42 8.34
C ALA A 298 14.22 3.59 8.07
N ARG A 299 13.50 3.17 9.11
CA ARG A 299 12.19 2.51 8.96
C ARG A 299 11.16 3.40 8.25
N ALA A 300 11.12 4.68 8.57
CA ALA A 300 10.25 5.64 7.89
C ALA A 300 10.65 5.87 6.41
N ALA A 301 11.94 5.81 6.09
CA ALA A 301 12.42 5.83 4.71
C ALA A 301 12.00 4.56 3.96
N ALA A 302 12.06 3.39 4.59
CA ALA A 302 11.62 2.13 4.00
C ALA A 302 10.12 2.13 3.66
N ALA A 303 9.29 2.62 4.59
CA ALA A 303 7.85 2.80 4.37
C ALA A 303 7.55 3.73 3.18
N ARG A 304 8.27 4.85 3.06
CA ARG A 304 8.16 5.76 1.92
C ARG A 304 8.62 5.09 0.62
N ALA A 305 9.79 4.45 0.64
CA ALA A 305 10.37 3.78 -0.51
C ALA A 305 9.39 2.73 -1.07
N ILE A 306 8.83 1.84 -0.25
CA ILE A 306 7.81 0.87 -0.68
C ILE A 306 6.61 1.53 -1.38
N SER A 307 6.17 2.71 -0.91
CA SER A 307 5.08 3.45 -1.56
C SER A 307 5.48 4.08 -2.90
N HIS A 308 6.76 4.38 -3.10
CA HIS A 308 7.29 4.91 -4.36
C HIS A 308 7.56 3.80 -5.39
N LEU A 309 7.75 2.56 -4.95
CA LEU A 309 7.91 1.41 -5.85
C LEU A 309 6.61 1.16 -6.62
N SER A 310 6.68 1.26 -7.95
CA SER A 310 5.52 1.18 -8.86
C SER A 310 5.33 -0.19 -9.53
N PHE A 311 6.20 -1.15 -9.25
CA PHE A 311 6.07 -2.52 -9.74
C PHE A 311 5.11 -3.35 -8.88
N ASP A 312 4.63 -4.47 -9.42
CA ASP A 312 3.75 -5.38 -8.68
C ASP A 312 4.55 -6.08 -7.57
N ARG A 313 4.22 -5.76 -6.32
CA ARG A 313 4.91 -6.30 -5.15
C ARG A 313 4.70 -7.78 -4.98
N ALA A 314 3.54 -8.32 -5.39
CA ALA A 314 3.28 -9.75 -5.29
C ALA A 314 4.24 -10.52 -6.19
N ASP A 315 4.40 -10.07 -7.44
CA ASP A 315 5.39 -10.63 -8.37
C ASP A 315 6.82 -10.47 -7.83
N ALA A 316 7.12 -9.32 -7.21
CA ALA A 316 8.42 -9.08 -6.62
C ALA A 316 8.73 -10.05 -5.46
N TYR A 317 7.77 -10.31 -4.55
CA TYR A 317 7.94 -11.32 -3.51
C TYR A 317 8.20 -12.72 -4.11
N VAL A 318 7.48 -13.09 -5.17
CA VAL A 318 7.69 -14.37 -5.86
C VAL A 318 9.09 -14.45 -6.46
N ARG A 319 9.58 -13.38 -7.10
CA ARG A 319 10.95 -13.37 -7.62
C ARG A 319 12.02 -13.41 -6.53
N LEU A 320 11.79 -12.80 -5.37
CA LEU A 320 12.74 -12.91 -4.25
C LEU A 320 12.93 -14.37 -3.82
N LEU A 321 11.87 -15.19 -3.88
CA LEU A 321 11.95 -16.62 -3.58
C LEU A 321 12.87 -17.37 -4.54
N ASP A 322 12.86 -17.00 -5.82
CA ASP A 322 13.62 -17.69 -6.87
C ASP A 322 15.07 -17.20 -7.02
N THR A 323 15.35 -15.94 -6.66
CA THR A 323 16.59 -15.25 -7.03
C THR A 323 17.59 -15.03 -5.89
N ILE A 324 17.12 -15.01 -4.64
CA ILE A 324 17.97 -14.64 -3.49
C ILE A 324 18.45 -15.88 -2.72
N SER A 325 19.66 -15.78 -2.15
CA SER A 325 20.22 -16.80 -1.25
C SER A 325 19.32 -17.05 -0.03
N PRO A 326 19.24 -18.28 0.51
CA PRO A 326 18.35 -18.62 1.62
C PRO A 326 18.62 -17.79 2.88
N ASP A 327 19.87 -17.41 3.16
CA ASP A 327 20.21 -16.60 4.34
C ASP A 327 19.64 -15.17 4.22
N ARG A 328 19.86 -14.53 3.07
CA ARG A 328 19.28 -13.20 2.81
C ARG A 328 17.74 -13.24 2.72
N LEU A 329 17.15 -14.35 2.29
CA LEU A 329 15.70 -14.55 2.32
C LEU A 329 15.16 -14.57 3.77
N ARG A 330 15.91 -15.17 4.70
CA ARG A 330 15.60 -15.11 6.14
C ARG A 330 15.70 -13.69 6.70
N ASP A 331 16.71 -12.92 6.29
CA ASP A 331 16.84 -11.52 6.72
C ASP A 331 15.63 -10.69 6.28
N VAL A 332 15.17 -10.87 5.03
CA VAL A 332 13.95 -10.24 4.51
C VAL A 332 12.72 -10.68 5.31
N ALA A 333 12.56 -11.98 5.55
CA ALA A 333 11.43 -12.52 6.30
C ALA A 333 11.37 -11.97 7.73
N HIS A 334 12.51 -11.99 8.43
CA HIS A 334 12.64 -11.43 9.77
C HIS A 334 12.31 -9.94 9.77
N ALA A 335 12.75 -9.21 8.75
CA ALA A 335 12.43 -7.79 8.61
C ALA A 335 10.93 -7.53 8.40
N CYS A 336 10.25 -8.34 7.60
CA CYS A 336 8.81 -8.24 7.40
C CYS A 336 8.02 -8.55 8.68
N ILE A 337 8.49 -9.48 9.52
CA ILE A 337 7.88 -9.80 10.81
C ILE A 337 8.08 -8.64 11.79
N LYS A 338 9.33 -8.22 12.00
CA LYS A 338 9.68 -7.12 12.91
C LYS A 338 9.05 -5.79 12.49
N GLY A 339 8.90 -5.57 11.18
CA GLY A 339 8.23 -4.42 10.58
C GLY A 339 6.70 -4.46 10.64
N GLY A 340 6.10 -5.56 11.12
CA GLY A 340 4.64 -5.71 11.23
C GLY A 340 3.93 -5.99 9.90
N MET A 341 4.65 -6.22 8.81
CA MET A 341 4.08 -6.53 7.49
C MET A 341 3.43 -7.91 7.49
N ALA A 342 3.99 -8.89 8.21
CA ALA A 342 3.45 -10.23 8.33
C ALA A 342 2.03 -10.23 8.95
N GLY A 343 1.82 -9.47 10.02
CA GLY A 343 0.51 -9.33 10.66
C GLY A 343 -0.52 -8.68 9.73
N GLN A 344 -0.13 -7.62 9.01
CA GLN A 344 -1.00 -6.97 8.03
C GLN A 344 -1.39 -7.92 6.88
N ALA A 345 -0.45 -8.76 6.42
CA ALA A 345 -0.73 -9.76 5.39
C ALA A 345 -1.68 -10.85 5.90
N ILE A 346 -1.53 -11.30 7.15
CA ILE A 346 -2.46 -12.25 7.76
C ILE A 346 -3.88 -11.68 7.80
N ASP A 347 -4.05 -10.43 8.25
CA ASP A 347 -5.36 -9.78 8.31
C ASP A 347 -5.99 -9.64 6.90
N ARG A 348 -5.16 -9.46 5.87
CA ARG A 348 -5.58 -9.28 4.47
C ARG A 348 -5.77 -10.57 3.68
N LEU A 349 -5.40 -11.74 4.21
CA LEU A 349 -5.64 -13.04 3.57
C LEU A 349 -7.12 -13.28 3.24
N GLY A 350 -8.02 -12.80 4.12
CA GLY A 350 -9.47 -12.92 3.96
C GLY A 350 -10.13 -11.78 3.17
N SER A 351 -9.33 -10.85 2.61
CA SER A 351 -9.88 -9.73 1.85
C SER A 351 -10.57 -10.20 0.55
N GLN A 352 -11.64 -9.49 0.16
CA GLN A 352 -12.35 -9.75 -1.11
C GLN A 352 -11.56 -9.26 -2.33
N ASP A 353 -10.52 -8.45 -2.12
CA ASP A 353 -9.67 -7.93 -3.18
C ASP A 353 -8.58 -8.94 -3.54
N ARG A 354 -8.64 -9.43 -4.78
CA ARG A 354 -7.70 -10.41 -5.32
C ARG A 354 -6.25 -9.92 -5.29
N ARG A 355 -5.99 -8.64 -5.51
CA ARG A 355 -4.61 -8.11 -5.55
C ARG A 355 -3.99 -8.12 -4.16
N HIS A 356 -4.72 -7.62 -3.16
CA HIS A 356 -4.27 -7.62 -1.77
C HIS A 356 -4.14 -9.03 -1.19
N SER A 357 -5.08 -9.92 -1.50
CA SER A 357 -5.00 -11.34 -1.10
C SER A 357 -3.79 -12.03 -1.74
N TYR A 358 -3.50 -11.77 -3.02
CA TYR A 358 -2.34 -12.33 -3.72
C TYR A 358 -1.00 -11.79 -3.18
N GLU A 359 -0.87 -10.48 -2.95
CA GLU A 359 0.31 -9.89 -2.31
C GLU A 359 0.55 -10.48 -0.91
N SER A 360 -0.52 -10.60 -0.11
CA SER A 360 -0.45 -11.18 1.23
C SER A 360 -0.04 -12.65 1.18
N PHE A 361 -0.60 -13.40 0.23
CA PHE A 361 -0.24 -14.80 0.02
C PHE A 361 1.23 -14.96 -0.41
N ALA A 362 1.73 -14.10 -1.30
CA ALA A 362 3.13 -14.12 -1.75
C ALA A 362 4.11 -13.81 -0.61
N LEU A 363 3.84 -12.78 0.19
CA LEU A 363 4.66 -12.44 1.36
C LEU A 363 4.66 -13.58 2.39
N LEU A 364 3.50 -14.12 2.74
CA LEU A 364 3.42 -15.19 3.74
C LEU A 364 4.02 -16.51 3.22
N SER A 365 3.98 -16.75 1.91
CA SER A 365 4.71 -17.86 1.30
C SER A 365 6.22 -17.66 1.39
N LEU A 366 6.71 -16.42 1.27
CA LEU A 366 8.11 -16.09 1.53
C LEU A 366 8.52 -16.41 2.97
N LEU A 367 7.70 -16.02 3.96
CA LEU A 367 7.95 -16.37 5.37
C LEU A 367 7.97 -17.89 5.60
N ALA A 368 7.02 -18.60 4.97
CA ALA A 368 6.97 -20.05 5.06
C ALA A 368 8.22 -20.69 4.45
N GLN A 369 8.69 -20.20 3.31
CA GLN A 369 9.90 -20.71 2.66
C GLN A 369 11.19 -20.38 3.43
N SER A 370 11.24 -19.27 4.16
CA SER A 370 12.37 -18.91 5.01
C SER A 370 12.41 -19.64 6.37
N ASN A 371 11.47 -20.56 6.63
CA ASN A 371 11.27 -21.26 7.91
C ASN A 371 10.79 -20.36 9.08
N GLU A 372 10.19 -19.21 8.76
CA GLU A 372 9.64 -18.27 9.74
C GLU A 372 8.11 -18.44 9.81
N THR A 373 7.65 -19.61 10.27
CA THR A 373 6.23 -19.99 10.27
C THR A 373 5.45 -19.58 11.51
N GLU A 374 6.12 -19.14 12.57
CA GLU A 374 5.49 -18.80 13.86
C GLU A 374 4.30 -17.82 13.72
N PRO A 375 4.39 -16.72 12.94
CA PRO A 375 3.26 -15.81 12.77
C PRO A 375 2.04 -16.48 12.11
N ILE A 376 2.28 -17.41 11.18
CA ILE A 376 1.24 -18.12 10.43
C ILE A 376 0.58 -19.16 11.33
N LEU A 377 1.36 -19.88 12.14
CA LEU A 377 0.85 -20.85 13.12
C LEU A 377 0.04 -20.15 14.21
N ASP A 378 0.50 -19.01 14.71
CA ASP A 378 -0.24 -18.19 15.67
C ASP A 378 -1.59 -17.76 15.09
N ALA A 379 -1.61 -17.29 13.85
CA ALA A 379 -2.83 -16.92 13.14
C ALA A 379 -3.84 -18.09 13.04
N ILE A 380 -3.39 -19.31 12.75
CA ILE A 380 -4.26 -20.50 12.69
C ILE A 380 -4.95 -20.76 14.04
N THR A 381 -4.25 -20.50 15.14
CA THR A 381 -4.78 -20.77 16.49
C THR A 381 -5.64 -19.65 17.04
N ASN A 382 -5.17 -18.40 16.93
CA ASN A 382 -5.65 -17.27 17.72
C ASN A 382 -6.40 -16.21 16.91
N HIS A 383 -6.39 -16.27 15.58
CA HIS A 383 -7.03 -15.24 14.76
C HIS A 383 -8.56 -15.27 14.91
N LYS A 384 -9.18 -14.09 14.93
CA LYS A 384 -10.63 -13.91 15.18
C LYS A 384 -11.49 -14.39 14.01
N ASP A 385 -11.02 -14.15 12.79
CA ASP A 385 -11.70 -14.56 11.56
C ASP A 385 -11.36 -16.02 11.20
N TYR A 386 -12.40 -16.83 11.03
CA TYR A 386 -12.30 -18.22 10.62
C TYR A 386 -11.74 -18.39 9.20
N ASN A 387 -12.08 -17.49 8.27
CA ASN A 387 -11.61 -17.59 6.88
C ASN A 387 -10.10 -17.39 6.79
N VAL A 388 -9.56 -16.42 7.53
CA VAL A 388 -8.11 -16.19 7.63
C VAL A 388 -7.40 -17.42 8.19
N ARG A 389 -7.95 -18.08 9.22
CA ARG A 389 -7.38 -19.32 9.77
C ARG A 389 -7.32 -20.43 8.74
N LEU A 390 -8.39 -20.61 7.96
CA LEU A 390 -8.45 -21.62 6.91
C LEU A 390 -7.46 -21.32 5.77
N SER A 391 -7.37 -20.06 5.35
CA SER A 391 -6.40 -19.60 4.34
C SER A 391 -4.95 -19.80 4.80
N ALA A 392 -4.64 -19.53 6.07
CA ALA A 392 -3.32 -19.77 6.65
C ALA A 392 -2.95 -21.27 6.65
N VAL A 393 -3.88 -22.17 6.98
CA VAL A 393 -3.68 -23.62 6.88
C VAL A 393 -3.36 -24.04 5.43
N ARG A 394 -4.11 -23.52 4.46
CA ARG A 394 -3.91 -23.83 3.04
C ARG A 394 -2.57 -23.32 2.52
N LEU A 395 -2.16 -22.13 2.95
CA LEU A 395 -0.87 -21.53 2.59
C LEU A 395 0.29 -22.41 3.04
N LEU A 396 0.30 -22.87 4.29
CA LEU A 396 1.32 -23.81 4.79
C LEU A 396 1.27 -25.15 4.06
N GLY A 397 0.10 -25.55 3.56
CA GLY A 397 -0.02 -26.73 2.70
C GLY A 397 0.68 -26.60 1.35
N LEU A 398 0.72 -25.39 0.80
CA LEU A 398 1.33 -25.10 -0.48
C LEU A 398 2.85 -24.88 -0.38
N SER A 399 3.37 -24.50 0.80
CA SER A 399 4.82 -24.34 0.99
C SER A 399 5.58 -25.67 0.97
N GLY A 400 4.90 -26.80 1.24
CA GLY A 400 5.45 -28.14 1.04
C GLY A 400 6.64 -28.51 1.94
N GLN A 401 6.90 -27.75 3.01
CA GLN A 401 8.06 -27.99 3.86
C GLN A 401 7.82 -29.13 4.87
N PRO A 402 8.74 -30.10 4.98
CA PRO A 402 8.56 -31.26 5.86
C PRO A 402 8.56 -30.89 7.36
N GLU A 403 9.27 -29.82 7.72
CA GLU A 403 9.35 -29.31 9.10
C GLU A 403 7.99 -28.76 9.59
N VAL A 404 7.26 -28.12 8.67
CA VAL A 404 5.92 -27.57 8.91
C VAL A 404 4.90 -28.68 9.14
N VAL A 405 5.06 -29.85 8.52
CA VAL A 405 4.15 -31.00 8.71
C VAL A 405 4.07 -31.43 10.18
N GLN A 406 5.21 -31.48 10.86
CA GLN A 406 5.23 -31.86 12.29
C GLN A 406 4.54 -30.80 13.16
N GLN A 407 4.75 -29.51 12.86
CA GLN A 407 4.09 -28.40 13.55
C GLN A 407 2.57 -28.44 13.33
N LEU A 408 2.11 -28.71 12.11
CA LEU A 408 0.68 -28.85 11.77
C LEU A 408 0.05 -30.07 12.44
N ARG A 409 0.76 -31.20 12.51
CA ARG A 409 0.29 -32.41 13.23
C ARG A 409 0.11 -32.13 14.73
N HIS A 410 1.08 -31.46 15.35
CA HIS A 410 0.98 -31.08 16.76
C HIS A 410 -0.19 -30.11 17.01
N LEU A 411 -0.41 -29.15 16.10
CA LEU A 411 -1.58 -28.27 16.16
C LEU A 411 -2.89 -29.04 16.02
N ALA A 412 -3.00 -29.99 15.10
CA ALA A 412 -4.24 -30.75 14.88
C ALA A 412 -4.70 -31.57 16.10
N VAL A 413 -3.77 -31.96 16.97
CA VAL A 413 -4.04 -32.71 18.21
C VAL A 413 -4.42 -31.78 19.38
N LYS A 414 -4.15 -30.48 19.30
CA LYS A 414 -4.41 -29.53 20.38
C LYS A 414 -5.92 -29.30 20.56
N ASP A 415 -6.40 -29.44 21.80
CA ASP A 415 -7.80 -29.19 22.17
C ASP A 415 -8.16 -27.70 21.97
N GLY A 416 -9.37 -27.43 21.42
CA GLY A 416 -9.90 -26.07 21.20
C GLY A 416 -9.99 -25.62 19.73
N LEU A 417 -9.49 -26.42 18.77
CA LEU A 417 -9.63 -26.13 17.33
C LEU A 417 -11.00 -26.58 16.78
N PRO A 418 -11.69 -25.74 15.97
CA PRO A 418 -12.93 -26.14 15.29
C PRO A 418 -12.73 -27.37 14.40
N GLU A 419 -13.72 -28.26 14.34
CA GLU A 419 -13.62 -29.53 13.61
C GLU A 419 -13.27 -29.35 12.13
N LYS A 420 -13.90 -28.39 11.44
CA LYS A 420 -13.62 -28.07 10.03
C LYS A 420 -12.18 -27.58 9.79
N LEU A 421 -11.57 -26.95 10.79
CA LEU A 421 -10.17 -26.51 10.69
C LEU A 421 -9.22 -27.69 10.95
N ARG A 422 -9.59 -28.60 11.85
CA ARG A 422 -8.88 -29.86 12.09
C ARG A 422 -8.88 -30.76 10.86
N THR A 423 -10.01 -30.86 10.16
CA THR A 423 -10.08 -31.62 8.89
C THR A 423 -9.20 -30.98 7.82
N ALA A 424 -9.23 -29.65 7.66
CA ALA A 424 -8.37 -28.95 6.71
C ALA A 424 -6.87 -29.14 7.02
N LEU A 425 -6.49 -29.12 8.31
CA LEU A 425 -5.12 -29.41 8.74
C LEU A 425 -4.69 -30.84 8.37
N LEU A 426 -5.54 -31.83 8.63
CA LEU A 426 -5.25 -33.24 8.32
C LEU A 426 -5.19 -33.50 6.81
N GLU A 427 -6.07 -32.86 6.03
CA GLU A 427 -6.03 -32.92 4.55
C GLU A 427 -4.73 -32.34 3.99
N VAL A 428 -4.27 -31.21 4.54
CA VAL A 428 -2.99 -30.60 4.16
C VAL A 428 -1.82 -31.51 4.51
N VAL A 429 -1.78 -32.05 5.74
CA VAL A 429 -0.75 -33.00 6.17
C VAL A 429 -0.71 -34.22 5.24
N TYR A 430 -1.86 -34.78 4.91
CA TYR A 430 -1.96 -35.93 4.00
C TYR A 430 -1.45 -35.61 2.59
N LYS A 431 -1.76 -34.42 2.06
CA LYS A 431 -1.27 -33.97 0.75
C LYS A 431 0.25 -33.79 0.72
N ILE A 432 0.84 -33.24 1.78
CA ILE A 432 2.30 -33.09 1.87
C ILE A 432 2.99 -34.46 2.02
N ASP A 433 2.44 -35.36 2.83
CA ASP A 433 2.98 -36.72 2.99
C ASP A 433 2.95 -37.52 1.67
N GLN A 434 1.98 -37.25 0.79
CA GLN A 434 1.90 -37.87 -0.54
C GLN A 434 2.84 -37.26 -1.58
N SER A 435 3.27 -36.00 -1.40
CA SER A 435 4.16 -35.31 -2.34
C SER A 435 5.65 -35.48 -2.02
N LEU A 436 5.99 -35.99 -0.84
CA LEU A 436 7.36 -36.37 -0.47
C LEU A 436 7.76 -37.66 -1.22
N PRO A 437 8.85 -37.67 -2.02
CA PRO A 437 9.35 -38.89 -2.63
C PRO A 437 9.90 -39.83 -1.54
N VAL A 438 9.49 -41.11 -1.62
CA VAL A 438 9.90 -42.23 -0.74
C VAL A 438 11.40 -42.47 -0.76
#